data_AF-A0A9W6XYY8-F1
#
_entry.id   AF-A0A9W6XYY8-F1
#
_cell.length_a   1.000
_cell.length_b   1.000
_cell.length_c   1.000
_cell.angle_alpha   90.00
_cell.angle_beta   90.00
_cell.angle_gamma   90.00
#
_symmetry.space_group_name_H-M   'P 1'
#
loop_
_entity.id
_entity.type
_entity.pdbx_description
1 polymer ?
#
loop_
_entity_poly.entity_id
_entity_poly.type
_entity_poly.pdbx_seq_one_letter_code
_entity_poly.pdbx_strand_id
1 'polypeptide(L)'
;MENIVQAHGAVLRGGFVPGSTEFWNSTLKPKYDDDYHGNFDTVQFERWFEKLCTTLEEYDIHMDVASYHKNIVNKQPTTNWRKADVQNWLTESGHYLLYTPPYHPELQLIELIWARIKNAIAHDPAENAADLHDMVREQLAAVNSTAWTSVYKHTQKYDDMYTSSMATVPLIDENTACDEDGDDSGSDSDADSND
;
A
#
# COMPACT_ATOMS: atom_id res chain seq x y z
N MET A 1 7.64 -41.10 26.72
CA MET A 1 7.72 -39.83 25.97
C MET A 1 7.41 -38.73 26.98
N GLU A 2 8.39 -37.91 27.37
CA GLU A 2 8.37 -37.16 28.64
C GLU A 2 8.32 -35.63 28.54
N ASN A 3 8.04 -35.02 27.38
CA ASN A 3 8.46 -33.63 27.17
C ASN A 3 7.36 -32.72 26.63
N ILE A 4 6.28 -32.66 27.40
CA ILE A 4 5.07 -31.88 27.16
C ILE A 4 4.65 -31.32 28.52
N VAL A 5 4.06 -30.12 28.59
CA VAL A 5 3.35 -29.75 29.82
C VAL A 5 2.15 -30.68 29.94
N GLN A 6 2.25 -31.71 30.78
CA GLN A 6 1.22 -32.71 30.96
C GLN A 6 0.51 -32.50 32.28
N ALA A 7 -0.81 -32.51 32.24
CA ALA A 7 -1.63 -32.61 33.43
C ALA A 7 -1.68 -34.08 33.86
N HIS A 8 -1.18 -34.38 35.06
CA HIS A 8 -1.41 -35.66 35.71
C HIS A 8 -2.27 -35.44 36.95
N GLY A 9 -3.60 -35.51 36.76
CA GLY A 9 -4.56 -35.07 37.77
C GLY A 9 -4.50 -33.55 37.96
N ALA A 10 -4.35 -33.09 39.21
CA ALA A 10 -4.25 -31.67 39.55
C ALA A 10 -2.81 -31.09 39.44
N VAL A 11 -1.83 -31.92 39.08
CA VAL A 11 -0.41 -31.53 39.04
C VAL A 11 0.03 -31.37 37.58
N LEU A 12 0.54 -30.18 37.26
CA LEU A 12 1.21 -29.90 36.00
C LEU A 12 2.69 -30.23 36.11
N ARG A 13 3.22 -30.95 35.13
CA ARG A 13 4.67 -31.21 34.98
C ARG A 13 5.11 -30.70 33.61
N GLY A 14 6.27 -30.05 33.54
CA GLY A 14 6.87 -29.57 32.30
C GLY A 14 8.36 -29.89 32.22
N GLY A 15 8.90 -29.94 31.00
CA GLY A 15 10.30 -30.23 30.70
C GLY A 15 10.68 -29.77 29.29
N PHE A 16 11.97 -29.75 28.97
CA PHE A 16 12.47 -29.41 27.63
C PHE A 16 12.31 -30.59 26.66
N VAL A 17 12.03 -30.31 25.39
CA VAL A 17 12.03 -31.34 24.33
C VAL A 17 13.47 -31.82 24.08
N PRO A 18 13.77 -33.13 24.18
CA PRO A 18 15.11 -33.65 24.02
C PRO A 18 15.64 -33.32 22.64
N GLY A 19 16.85 -32.75 22.59
CA GLY A 19 17.48 -32.33 21.34
C GLY A 19 16.94 -31.03 20.75
N SER A 20 16.00 -30.34 21.42
CA SER A 20 15.53 -29.01 20.97
C SER A 20 16.42 -27.86 21.42
N THR A 21 17.36 -28.10 22.34
CA THR A 21 18.31 -27.08 22.79
C THR A 21 19.42 -26.90 21.76
N GLU A 22 19.53 -25.70 21.21
CA GLU A 22 20.62 -25.32 20.33
C GLU A 22 21.43 -24.17 20.96
N PHE A 23 22.71 -24.12 20.62
CA PHE A 23 23.66 -23.17 21.17
C PHE A 23 24.36 -22.44 20.04
N TRP A 24 24.52 -21.14 20.19
CA TRP A 24 25.19 -20.27 19.21
C TRP A 24 26.14 -19.32 19.93
N ASN A 25 27.24 -18.99 19.24
CA ASN A 25 28.24 -18.09 19.77
C ASN A 25 27.87 -16.62 19.45
N SER A 26 27.49 -15.87 20.48
CA SER A 26 27.11 -14.45 20.36
C SER A 26 28.26 -13.53 19.95
N THR A 27 29.52 -13.96 20.07
CA THR A 27 30.69 -13.16 19.69
C THR A 27 30.96 -13.12 18.19
N LEU A 28 30.24 -13.92 17.40
CA LEU A 28 30.30 -13.89 15.94
C LEU A 28 29.41 -12.79 15.32
N LYS A 29 28.73 -11.98 16.14
CA LYS A 29 27.92 -10.86 15.67
C LYS A 29 28.79 -9.78 15.00
N PRO A 30 28.29 -9.08 13.96
CA PRO A 30 28.97 -7.91 13.42
C PRO A 30 29.25 -6.88 14.51
N LYS A 31 30.45 -6.27 14.51
CA LYS A 31 30.90 -5.31 15.55
C LYS A 31 29.99 -4.10 15.76
N TYR A 32 29.07 -3.84 14.83
CA TYR A 32 28.16 -2.69 14.82
C TYR A 32 26.69 -3.11 14.89
N ASP A 33 26.40 -4.37 15.23
CA ASP A 33 25.05 -4.84 15.45
C ASP A 33 24.70 -4.79 16.96
N ASP A 34 23.86 -3.81 17.29
CA ASP A 34 23.30 -3.61 18.62
C ASP A 34 22.14 -4.59 18.91
N ASP A 35 21.73 -5.38 17.91
CA ASP A 35 20.79 -6.47 18.14
C ASP A 35 21.40 -7.51 19.08
N TYR A 36 20.77 -7.67 20.25
CA TYR A 36 21.11 -8.72 21.21
C TYR A 36 20.99 -10.12 20.58
N HIS A 37 20.11 -10.27 19.60
CA HIS A 37 19.87 -11.50 18.87
C HIS A 37 20.79 -11.68 17.66
N GLY A 38 21.75 -10.77 17.40
CA GLY A 38 22.44 -10.48 16.12
C GLY A 38 23.13 -11.60 15.33
N ASN A 39 22.87 -12.87 15.60
CA ASN A 39 23.21 -14.01 14.73
C ASN A 39 22.10 -15.10 14.68
N PHE A 40 20.94 -14.86 15.29
CA PHE A 40 19.74 -15.71 15.25
C PHE A 40 18.68 -15.01 14.40
N ASP A 41 18.64 -15.38 13.13
CA ASP A 41 17.76 -14.80 12.12
C ASP A 41 16.59 -15.74 11.78
N THR A 42 15.71 -15.29 10.87
CA THR A 42 14.58 -16.08 10.38
C THR A 42 15.01 -17.43 9.80
N VAL A 43 16.17 -17.52 9.15
CA VAL A 43 16.65 -18.77 8.53
C VAL A 43 17.06 -19.78 9.60
N GLN A 44 17.76 -19.31 10.64
CA GLN A 44 18.15 -20.14 11.79
C GLN A 44 16.91 -20.60 12.57
N PHE A 45 15.96 -19.69 12.79
CA PHE A 45 14.69 -20.01 13.42
C PHE A 45 13.90 -21.06 12.61
N GLU A 46 13.71 -20.88 11.31
CA GLU A 46 12.97 -21.82 10.46
C GLU A 46 13.60 -23.21 10.48
N ARG A 47 14.93 -23.32 10.35
CA ARG A 47 15.64 -24.61 10.42
C ARG A 47 15.46 -25.30 11.77
N TRP A 48 15.60 -24.55 12.87
CA TRP A 48 15.40 -25.08 14.21
C TRP A 48 13.94 -25.50 14.44
N PHE A 49 12.99 -24.67 13.99
CA PHE A 49 11.56 -24.89 14.18
C PHE A 49 11.06 -26.09 13.36
N GLU A 50 11.50 -26.25 12.10
CA GLU A 50 11.21 -27.45 11.30
C GLU A 50 11.69 -28.72 12.00
N LYS A 51 12.93 -28.71 12.48
CA LYS A 51 13.49 -29.84 13.24
C LYS A 51 12.70 -30.12 14.51
N LEU A 52 12.30 -29.09 15.25
CA LEU A 52 11.42 -29.22 16.41
C LEU A 52 10.09 -29.87 16.02
N CYS A 53 9.42 -29.39 14.97
CA CYS A 53 8.16 -29.95 14.48
C CYS A 53 8.27 -31.44 14.09
N THR A 54 9.41 -31.92 13.58
CA THR A 54 9.60 -33.36 13.31
C THR A 54 9.57 -34.23 14.58
N THR A 55 9.85 -33.63 15.74
CA THR A 55 9.79 -34.33 17.04
C THR A 55 8.42 -34.25 17.72
N LEU A 56 7.53 -33.39 17.19
CA LEU A 56 6.23 -33.08 17.77
C LEU A 56 5.11 -33.72 16.91
N GLU A 57 4.28 -34.57 17.51
CA GLU A 57 3.08 -35.14 16.87
C GLU A 57 1.87 -34.17 16.88
N GLU A 58 1.28 -33.84 18.05
CA GLU A 58 0.12 -32.94 18.15
C GLU A 58 0.25 -32.01 19.38
N TYR A 59 0.40 -30.70 19.15
CA TYR A 59 0.74 -29.72 20.19
C TYR A 59 0.22 -28.31 19.87
N ASP A 60 -0.18 -27.58 20.92
CA ASP A 60 -0.37 -26.13 20.86
C ASP A 60 0.95 -25.43 21.18
N ILE A 61 1.51 -24.72 20.19
CA ILE A 61 2.79 -24.03 20.32
C ILE A 61 2.55 -22.55 20.60
N HIS A 62 2.96 -22.09 21.78
CA HIS A 62 2.87 -20.69 22.18
C HIS A 62 4.24 -20.02 22.02
N MET A 63 4.33 -18.96 21.21
CA MET A 63 5.55 -18.20 20.95
C MET A 63 5.33 -16.71 21.25
N ASP A 64 6.41 -15.98 21.55
CA ASP A 64 6.38 -14.53 21.69
C ASP A 64 6.38 -13.81 20.32
N VAL A 65 6.36 -12.48 20.34
CA VAL A 65 6.20 -11.64 19.14
C VAL A 65 7.55 -11.16 18.59
N ALA A 66 8.56 -12.03 18.56
CA ALA A 66 9.85 -11.72 17.95
C ALA A 66 9.74 -11.53 16.42
N SER A 67 10.58 -10.67 15.85
CA SER A 67 10.53 -10.32 14.41
C SER A 67 10.83 -11.52 13.51
N TYR A 68 11.77 -12.38 13.91
CA TYR A 68 12.17 -13.58 13.17
C TYR A 68 11.13 -14.73 13.21
N HIS A 69 10.11 -14.67 14.07
CA HIS A 69 8.96 -15.60 14.03
C HIS A 69 7.99 -15.30 12.88
N LYS A 70 8.16 -14.18 12.18
CA LYS A 70 7.23 -13.68 11.16
C LYS A 70 7.96 -13.45 9.84
N ASN A 71 8.05 -14.49 9.02
CA ASN A 71 8.55 -14.33 7.66
C ASN A 71 7.44 -13.79 6.75
N ILE A 72 7.40 -12.47 6.54
CA ILE A 72 6.48 -11.85 5.58
C ILE A 72 7.17 -11.81 4.22
N VAL A 73 6.91 -12.84 3.40
CA VAL A 73 7.55 -13.03 2.09
C VAL A 73 7.21 -11.90 1.11
N ASN A 74 5.98 -11.39 1.14
CA ASN A 74 5.57 -10.22 0.35
C ASN A 74 5.13 -9.09 1.28
N LYS A 75 6.10 -8.30 1.74
CA LYS A 75 5.82 -7.18 2.64
C LYS A 75 5.08 -6.09 1.89
N GLN A 76 3.83 -5.88 2.28
CA GLN A 76 3.02 -4.80 1.73
C GLN A 76 3.60 -3.43 2.09
N PRO A 77 3.45 -2.42 1.22
CA PRO A 77 3.85 -1.06 1.53
C PRO A 77 3.23 -0.56 2.82
N THR A 78 4.00 0.17 3.62
CA THR A 78 3.49 0.85 4.81
C THR A 78 3.53 2.36 4.61
N THR A 79 2.90 3.13 5.51
CA THR A 79 2.86 4.60 5.45
C THR A 79 4.25 5.26 5.47
N ASN A 80 5.29 4.53 5.88
CA ASN A 80 6.67 5.03 5.94
C ASN A 80 7.48 4.76 4.65
N TRP A 81 6.91 4.08 3.66
CA TRP A 81 7.59 3.83 2.38
C TRP A 81 7.63 5.09 1.53
N ARG A 82 8.72 5.32 0.81
CA ARG A 82 8.78 6.42 -0.15
C ARG A 82 7.97 6.05 -1.38
N LYS A 83 7.51 7.07 -2.13
CA LYS A 83 6.80 6.89 -3.40
C LYS A 83 7.55 5.95 -4.36
N ALA A 84 8.88 6.12 -4.47
CA ALA A 84 9.73 5.28 -5.31
C ALA A 84 9.74 3.81 -4.87
N ASP A 85 9.76 3.54 -3.56
CA ASP A 85 9.76 2.17 -3.03
C ASP A 85 8.44 1.46 -3.36
N VAL A 86 7.31 2.18 -3.28
CA VAL A 86 5.98 1.67 -3.68
C VAL A 86 5.93 1.37 -5.18
N GLN A 87 6.48 2.26 -6.01
CA GLN A 87 6.54 2.07 -7.46
C GLN A 87 7.36 0.83 -7.85
N ASN A 88 8.51 0.63 -7.21
CA ASN A 88 9.36 -0.54 -7.45
C ASN A 88 8.63 -1.82 -7.05
N TRP A 89 8.02 -1.85 -5.86
CA TRP A 89 7.28 -3.01 -5.39
C TRP A 89 6.09 -3.39 -6.27
N LEU A 90 5.34 -2.40 -6.77
CA LEU A 90 4.28 -2.64 -7.76
C LEU A 90 4.85 -3.24 -9.04
N THR A 91 5.95 -2.70 -9.54
CA THR A 91 6.59 -3.15 -10.79
C THR A 91 7.12 -4.58 -10.65
N GLU A 92 7.79 -4.91 -9.55
CA GLU A 92 8.25 -6.27 -9.22
C GLU A 92 7.08 -7.25 -9.09
N SER A 93 5.90 -6.76 -8.70
CA SER A 93 4.65 -7.54 -8.65
C SER A 93 3.91 -7.62 -9.99
N GLY A 94 4.46 -7.06 -11.07
CA GLY A 94 3.83 -7.06 -12.41
C GLY A 94 2.72 -6.02 -12.60
N HIS A 95 2.67 -4.99 -11.74
CA HIS A 95 1.70 -3.90 -11.80
C HIS A 95 2.39 -2.59 -12.19
N TYR A 96 1.81 -1.87 -13.14
CA TYR A 96 2.29 -0.55 -13.57
C TYR A 96 1.45 0.55 -12.96
N LEU A 97 2.11 1.55 -12.40
CA LEU A 97 1.44 2.74 -11.87
C LEU A 97 1.37 3.80 -12.96
N LEU A 98 0.14 4.11 -13.40
CA LEU A 98 -0.13 5.17 -14.36
C LEU A 98 -0.59 6.41 -13.60
N TYR A 99 -0.01 7.57 -13.95
CA TYR A 99 -0.44 8.86 -13.42
C TYR A 99 -1.24 9.58 -14.49
N THR A 100 -2.47 9.94 -14.15
CA THR A 100 -3.25 10.86 -14.98
C THR A 100 -2.70 12.28 -14.79
N PRO A 101 -2.54 13.07 -15.87
CA PRO A 101 -2.14 14.46 -15.75
C PRO A 101 -3.12 15.27 -14.88
N PRO A 102 -2.68 16.37 -14.24
CA PRO A 102 -3.54 17.22 -13.43
C PRO A 102 -4.69 17.80 -14.27
N TYR A 103 -5.89 17.95 -13.69
CA TYR A 103 -7.08 18.54 -14.34
C TYR A 103 -7.67 17.74 -15.52
N HIS A 104 -7.39 16.44 -15.60
CA HIS A 104 -7.95 15.53 -16.61
C HIS A 104 -8.81 14.42 -15.99
N PRO A 105 -9.98 14.74 -15.37
CA PRO A 105 -10.85 13.75 -14.73
C PRO A 105 -11.42 12.71 -15.71
N GLU A 106 -11.51 13.02 -17.00
CA GLU A 106 -11.91 12.09 -18.06
C GLU A 106 -10.94 10.91 -18.25
N LEU A 107 -9.69 11.06 -17.79
CA LEU A 107 -8.72 9.98 -17.74
C LEU A 107 -8.83 9.12 -16.47
N GLN A 108 -9.64 9.54 -15.50
CA GLN A 108 -9.79 8.87 -14.20
C GLN A 108 -11.07 8.03 -14.18
N LEU A 109 -10.94 6.72 -14.47
CA LEU A 109 -12.07 5.78 -14.54
C LEU A 109 -12.98 5.82 -13.30
N ILE A 110 -12.40 6.02 -12.11
CA ILE A 110 -13.16 6.10 -10.86
C ILE A 110 -14.10 7.30 -10.82
N GLU A 111 -13.69 8.47 -11.34
CA GLU A 111 -14.51 9.67 -11.39
C GLU A 111 -15.71 9.47 -12.32
N LEU A 112 -15.52 8.76 -13.44
CA LEU A 112 -16.60 8.46 -14.39
C LEU A 112 -17.64 7.50 -13.79
N ILE A 113 -17.20 6.49 -13.04
CA ILE A 113 -18.11 5.61 -12.29
C ILE A 113 -18.82 6.40 -11.18
N TRP A 114 -18.11 7.24 -10.44
CA TRP A 114 -18.71 8.06 -9.41
C TRP A 114 -19.73 9.05 -9.98
N ALA A 115 -19.45 9.66 -11.13
CA ALA A 115 -20.40 10.53 -11.80
C ALA A 115 -21.71 9.79 -12.11
N ARG A 116 -21.64 8.55 -12.59
CA ARG A 116 -22.82 7.71 -12.83
C ARG A 116 -23.64 7.48 -11.56
N ILE A 117 -22.99 7.10 -10.45
CA ILE A 117 -23.68 6.83 -9.18
C ILE A 117 -24.28 8.12 -8.61
N LYS A 118 -23.53 9.22 -8.61
CA LYS A 118 -24.02 10.53 -8.16
C LYS A 118 -25.23 10.99 -8.96
N ASN A 119 -25.22 10.80 -10.28
CA ASN A 119 -26.35 11.16 -11.13
C ASN A 119 -27.59 10.30 -10.86
N ALA A 120 -27.42 9.01 -10.54
CA ALA A 120 -28.52 8.14 -10.15
C ALA A 120 -29.16 8.60 -8.83
N ILE A 121 -28.35 8.91 -7.82
CA ILE A 121 -28.82 9.41 -6.53
C ILE A 121 -29.40 10.83 -6.66
N ALA A 122 -28.86 11.68 -7.52
CA ALA A 122 -29.42 13.01 -7.75
C ALA A 122 -30.80 12.96 -8.42
N HIS A 123 -31.09 11.89 -9.18
CA HIS A 123 -32.40 11.70 -9.80
C HIS A 123 -33.47 11.27 -8.79
N ASP A 124 -33.09 10.43 -7.82
CA ASP A 124 -33.93 9.98 -6.72
C ASP A 124 -33.19 10.17 -5.39
N PRO A 125 -33.26 11.37 -4.78
CA PRO A 125 -32.41 11.73 -3.64
C PRO A 125 -32.70 10.94 -2.37
N ALA A 126 -31.63 10.55 -1.67
CA ALA A 126 -31.72 9.89 -0.38
C ALA A 126 -32.39 10.78 0.70
N GLU A 127 -33.19 10.17 1.57
CA GLU A 127 -33.87 10.87 2.66
C GLU A 127 -32.94 11.11 3.86
N ASN A 128 -31.97 10.22 4.09
CA ASN A 128 -31.04 10.25 5.22
C ASN A 128 -29.74 9.50 4.91
N ALA A 129 -28.79 9.52 5.86
CA ALA A 129 -27.47 8.93 5.65
C ALA A 129 -27.47 7.39 5.53
N ALA A 130 -28.39 6.69 6.20
CA ALA A 130 -28.49 5.23 6.10
C ALA A 130 -29.05 4.84 4.72
N ASP A 131 -30.09 5.54 4.28
CA ASP A 131 -30.65 5.40 2.95
C ASP A 131 -29.60 5.69 1.85
N LEU A 132 -28.86 6.80 1.98
CA LEU A 132 -27.75 7.12 1.08
C LEU A 132 -26.70 6.00 1.00
N HIS A 133 -26.33 5.42 2.15
CA HIS A 133 -25.37 4.32 2.20
C HIS A 133 -25.88 3.10 1.44
N ASP A 134 -27.15 2.73 1.60
CA ASP A 134 -27.74 1.58 0.93
C ASP A 134 -27.89 1.82 -0.58
N MET A 135 -28.30 3.02 -0.99
CA MET A 135 -28.34 3.43 -2.39
C MET A 135 -26.96 3.37 -3.07
N VAL A 136 -25.91 3.87 -2.42
CA VAL A 136 -24.54 3.79 -2.96
C VAL A 136 -24.12 2.34 -3.15
N ARG A 137 -24.42 1.46 -2.18
CA ARG A 137 -24.12 0.02 -2.29
C ARG A 137 -24.87 -0.64 -3.43
N GLU A 138 -26.15 -0.34 -3.59
CA GLU A 138 -26.96 -0.85 -4.71
C GLU A 138 -26.38 -0.40 -6.06
N GLN A 139 -26.09 0.90 -6.21
CA GLN A 139 -25.55 1.44 -7.44
C GLN A 139 -24.16 0.87 -7.77
N LEU A 140 -23.30 0.67 -6.77
CA LEU A 140 -22.01 -0.01 -6.95
C LEU A 140 -22.20 -1.46 -7.42
N ALA A 141 -23.14 -2.20 -6.84
CA ALA A 141 -23.46 -3.57 -7.26
C ALA A 141 -24.05 -3.63 -8.67
N ALA A 142 -24.77 -2.58 -9.11
CA ALA A 142 -25.32 -2.47 -10.45
C ALA A 142 -24.26 -2.14 -11.53
N VAL A 143 -23.03 -1.74 -11.16
CA VAL A 143 -21.94 -1.52 -12.10
C VAL A 143 -21.43 -2.85 -12.66
N ASN A 144 -21.97 -3.24 -13.81
CA ASN A 144 -21.57 -4.46 -14.51
C ASN A 144 -20.46 -4.23 -15.55
N SER A 145 -20.03 -5.31 -16.20
CA SER A 145 -18.97 -5.30 -17.23
C SER A 145 -19.24 -4.31 -18.38
N THR A 146 -20.50 -4.12 -18.77
CA THR A 146 -20.87 -3.16 -19.82
C THR A 146 -20.59 -1.72 -19.38
N ALA A 147 -20.91 -1.38 -18.13
CA ALA A 147 -20.62 -0.06 -17.57
C ALA A 147 -19.09 0.18 -17.51
N TRP A 148 -18.33 -0.79 -17.01
CA TRP A 148 -16.86 -0.72 -16.97
C TRP A 148 -16.26 -0.57 -18.37
N THR A 149 -16.71 -1.36 -19.33
CA THR A 149 -16.21 -1.31 -20.71
C THR A 149 -16.53 0.03 -21.37
N SER A 150 -17.71 0.60 -21.11
CA SER A 150 -18.06 1.93 -21.62
C SER A 150 -17.16 3.02 -21.05
N VAL A 151 -16.89 2.97 -19.75
CA VAL A 151 -16.02 3.94 -19.06
C VAL A 151 -14.58 3.80 -19.56
N TYR A 152 -14.08 2.57 -19.72
CA TYR A 152 -12.78 2.30 -20.32
C TYR A 152 -12.64 2.86 -21.75
N LYS A 153 -13.62 2.60 -22.63
CA LYS A 153 -13.61 3.12 -24.01
C LYS A 153 -13.64 4.65 -24.06
N HIS A 154 -14.35 5.28 -23.12
CA HIS A 154 -14.35 6.73 -22.99
C HIS A 154 -12.95 7.24 -22.64
N THR A 155 -12.34 6.72 -21.58
CA THR A 155 -10.97 7.07 -21.17
C THR A 155 -9.96 6.83 -22.29
N GLN A 156 -10.02 5.68 -22.97
CA GLN A 156 -9.14 5.36 -24.10
C GLN A 156 -9.26 6.39 -25.23
N LYS A 157 -10.47 6.83 -25.57
CA LYS A 157 -10.68 7.86 -26.60
C LYS A 157 -9.96 9.17 -26.24
N TYR A 158 -9.99 9.59 -24.98
CA TYR A 158 -9.30 10.80 -24.54
C TYR A 158 -7.79 10.61 -24.50
N ASP A 159 -7.32 9.45 -24.05
CA ASP A 159 -5.90 9.08 -24.06
C ASP A 159 -5.30 9.14 -25.49
N ASP A 160 -6.00 8.55 -26.46
CA ASP A 160 -5.63 8.59 -27.89
C ASP A 160 -5.61 10.04 -28.43
N MET A 161 -6.62 10.83 -28.04
CA MET A 161 -6.74 12.23 -28.46
C MET A 161 -5.57 13.07 -27.93
N TYR A 162 -5.23 12.93 -26.64
CA TYR A 162 -4.13 13.65 -26.02
C TYR A 162 -2.79 13.23 -26.61
N THR A 163 -2.56 11.92 -26.76
CA THR A 163 -1.34 11.38 -27.37
C THR A 163 -1.13 11.91 -28.79
N SER A 164 -2.19 11.91 -29.60
CA SER A 164 -2.16 12.45 -30.96
C SER A 164 -1.87 13.95 -30.99
N SER A 165 -2.45 14.72 -30.07
CA SER A 165 -2.20 16.17 -29.96
C SER A 165 -0.79 16.51 -29.47
N MET A 166 -0.20 15.71 -28.58
CA MET A 166 1.18 15.91 -28.13
C MET A 166 2.19 15.59 -29.24
N ALA A 167 1.87 14.64 -30.11
CA ALA A 167 2.72 14.30 -31.26
C ALA A 167 2.78 15.42 -32.33
N THR A 168 1.81 16.35 -32.35
CA THR A 168 1.75 17.44 -33.33
C THR A 168 2.31 18.76 -32.82
N VAL A 169 2.60 18.89 -31.53
CA VAL A 169 3.24 20.06 -30.94
C VAL A 169 4.76 19.85 -30.94
N PRO A 170 5.55 20.71 -31.60
CA PRO A 170 7.01 20.66 -31.49
C PRO A 170 7.40 20.83 -30.02
N LEU A 171 8.28 19.97 -29.51
CA LEU A 171 8.89 20.15 -28.20
C LEU A 171 9.59 21.51 -28.19
N ILE A 172 9.05 22.47 -27.44
CA ILE A 172 9.77 23.70 -27.13
C ILE A 172 10.83 23.30 -26.11
N ASP A 173 12.10 23.47 -26.48
CA ASP A 173 13.21 23.26 -25.56
C ASP A 173 13.07 24.25 -24.40
N GLU A 174 12.93 23.71 -23.19
CA GLU A 174 12.83 24.44 -21.92
C GLU A 174 14.09 25.30 -21.65
N ASN A 175 15.15 25.15 -22.45
CA ASN A 175 16.34 26.02 -22.43
C ASN A 175 16.23 27.31 -23.25
N THR A 176 15.11 27.59 -23.92
CA THR A 176 14.94 28.89 -24.59
C THR A 176 14.48 29.92 -23.55
N ALA A 177 15.45 30.55 -22.89
CA ALA A 177 15.27 31.60 -21.91
C ALA A 177 14.25 32.66 -22.34
N CYS A 178 13.24 32.90 -21.51
CA CYS A 178 12.42 34.10 -21.59
C CYS A 178 13.18 35.27 -20.94
N ASP A 179 14.15 35.82 -21.67
CA ASP A 179 14.64 37.17 -21.44
C ASP A 179 13.85 38.11 -22.36
N GLU A 180 12.79 38.75 -21.85
CA GLU A 180 12.43 40.10 -22.27
C GLU A 180 11.83 40.87 -21.08
N ASP A 181 12.60 41.86 -20.63
CA ASP A 181 12.24 42.89 -19.67
C ASP A 181 10.97 43.65 -20.09
N GLY A 182 10.05 43.80 -19.15
CA GLY A 182 8.88 44.66 -19.26
C GLY A 182 8.62 45.33 -17.91
N ASP A 183 9.43 46.36 -17.62
CA ASP A 183 9.27 47.33 -16.54
C ASP A 183 7.88 47.98 -16.63
N ASP A 184 7.04 47.81 -15.60
CA ASP A 184 5.94 48.74 -15.31
C ASP A 184 5.86 49.02 -13.82
N SER A 185 6.53 50.10 -13.44
CA SER A 185 6.46 50.75 -12.14
C SER A 185 5.06 51.34 -11.90
N GLY A 186 4.18 50.56 -11.27
CA GLY A 186 2.92 51.02 -10.71
C GLY A 186 3.04 51.35 -9.22
N SER A 187 3.48 52.57 -8.91
CA SER A 187 3.32 53.18 -7.58
C SER A 187 1.83 53.47 -7.34
N ASP A 188 1.24 52.92 -6.29
CA ASP A 188 0.03 53.52 -5.72
C ASP A 188 0.15 53.66 -4.20
N SER A 189 -0.04 54.92 -3.81
CA SER A 189 0.21 55.53 -2.52
C SER A 189 -0.88 55.23 -1.50
N ASP A 190 -0.45 55.07 -0.25
CA ASP A 190 -1.30 55.11 0.94
C ASP A 190 -2.11 56.42 1.01
N ALA A 191 -3.41 56.28 1.27
CA ALA A 191 -4.22 57.37 1.79
C ALA A 191 -5.22 56.80 2.84
N ASP A 192 -4.78 56.85 4.10
CA ASP A 192 -5.65 56.89 5.26
C ASP A 192 -6.61 58.08 5.18
N SER A 193 -7.88 57.87 5.48
CA SER A 193 -8.76 58.90 6.02
C SER A 193 -9.87 58.26 6.85
N ASN A 194 -9.76 58.48 8.15
CA ASN A 194 -10.84 58.37 9.14
C ASN A 194 -11.99 59.32 8.80
N ASP A 195 -13.23 58.85 8.83
CA ASP A 195 -14.33 59.25 9.76
C ASP A 195 -15.57 58.38 9.48
#